data_AF-A0A2D2GZK5-F1
#
_entry.id   AF-A0A2D2GZK5-F1
#
_cell.length_a   1.000
_cell.length_b   1.000
_cell.length_c   1.000
_cell.angle_alpha   90.00
_cell.angle_beta   90.00
_cell.angle_gamma   90.00
#
_symmetry.space_group_name_H-M   'P 1'
#
loop_
_entity.id
_entity.type
_entity.pdbx_description
1 polymer ?
#
loop_
_entity_poly.entity_id
_entity_poly.type
_entity_poly.pdbx_seq_one_letter_code
_entity_poly.pdbx_strand_id
1 'polypeptide(L)'
;MRTTVHSLRNETMRPGDVRIDRRTEFGNEFVLGRDGTRPEVIAAFEAAERARLADPVHGAARRAKVRAMYGRRLFCWCHPLACHGDVYAKLAAELMAAGEAGEAEPNVRAPDIEYIWRSGKRATTKSGK
;
A
#
# COMPACT_ATOMS: atom_id res chain seq x y z
N MET A 1 16.28 0.87 -10.46
CA MET A 1 16.17 -0.52 -9.93
C MET A 1 14.89 -1.16 -10.47
N ARG A 2 14.78 -2.48 -10.62
CA ARG A 2 13.56 -3.12 -11.17
C ARG A 2 12.90 -4.01 -10.12
N THR A 3 11.62 -3.78 -9.87
CA THR A 3 10.78 -4.73 -9.11
C THR A 3 10.45 -5.94 -9.99
N THR A 4 10.55 -7.14 -9.41
CA THR A 4 10.34 -8.40 -10.13
C THR A 4 9.31 -9.26 -9.42
N VAL A 5 8.56 -10.06 -10.17
CA VAL A 5 7.52 -10.95 -9.64
C VAL A 5 8.01 -12.39 -9.76
N HIS A 6 7.88 -13.15 -8.67
CA HIS A 6 8.37 -14.51 -8.51
C HIS A 6 7.26 -15.42 -8.00
N SER A 7 7.42 -16.73 -8.23
CA SER A 7 6.42 -17.72 -7.84
C SER A 7 6.77 -18.38 -6.51
N LEU A 8 5.80 -18.42 -5.60
CA LEU A 8 5.92 -19.19 -4.34
C LEU A 8 5.92 -20.71 -4.56
N ARG A 9 5.62 -21.18 -5.77
CA ARG A 9 5.57 -22.61 -6.09
C ARG A 9 6.94 -23.24 -6.28
N ASN A 10 7.92 -22.45 -6.73
CA ASN A 10 9.22 -22.94 -7.17
C ASN A 10 10.40 -22.20 -6.55
N GLU A 11 10.16 -21.07 -5.87
CA GLU A 11 11.21 -20.30 -5.24
C GLU A 11 10.90 -19.98 -3.77
N THR A 12 11.93 -20.07 -2.93
CA THR A 12 11.86 -19.70 -1.51
C THR A 12 12.19 -18.23 -1.33
N MET A 13 11.39 -17.55 -0.50
CA MET A 13 11.62 -16.17 -0.12
C MET A 13 12.89 -16.02 0.74
N ARG A 14 13.56 -14.89 0.58
CA ARG A 14 14.71 -14.42 1.33
C ARG A 14 14.32 -13.19 2.17
N PRO A 15 15.09 -12.83 3.21
CA PRO A 15 14.87 -11.58 3.92
C PRO A 15 14.84 -10.38 2.96
N GLY A 16 13.81 -9.54 3.09
CA GLY A 16 13.59 -8.38 2.21
C GLY A 16 12.69 -8.65 0.98
N ASP A 17 12.34 -9.91 0.71
CA ASP A 17 11.30 -10.25 -0.27
C ASP A 17 9.91 -9.92 0.29
N VAL A 18 8.98 -9.57 -0.61
CA VAL A 18 7.62 -9.14 -0.23
C VAL A 18 6.61 -10.17 -0.70
N ARG A 19 5.84 -10.74 0.24
CA ARG A 19 4.72 -11.61 -0.08
C ARG A 19 3.49 -10.78 -0.43
N ILE A 20 2.86 -11.07 -1.55
CA ILE A 20 1.69 -10.34 -2.07
C ILE A 20 0.49 -11.25 -2.36
N ASP A 21 0.44 -12.44 -1.75
CA ASP A 21 -0.70 -13.33 -1.97
C ASP A 21 -1.97 -12.85 -1.23
N ARG A 22 -3.07 -13.57 -1.45
CA ARG A 22 -4.40 -13.23 -0.89
C ARG A 22 -4.45 -13.28 0.65
N ARG A 23 -3.42 -13.78 1.33
CA ARG A 23 -3.35 -13.75 2.81
C ARG A 23 -2.69 -12.47 3.34
N THR A 24 -2.36 -11.53 2.46
CA THR A 24 -1.73 -10.25 2.79
C THR A 24 -2.62 -9.08 2.37
N GLU A 25 -2.32 -7.88 2.87
CA GLU A 25 -2.97 -6.64 2.44
C GLU A 25 -2.70 -6.26 0.97
N PHE A 26 -1.81 -7.00 0.29
CA PHE A 26 -1.44 -6.82 -1.11
C PHE A 26 -2.06 -7.90 -2.01
N GLY A 27 -2.97 -8.69 -1.47
CA GLY A 27 -3.67 -9.71 -2.24
C GLY A 27 -4.67 -9.14 -3.23
N ASN A 28 -4.80 -9.77 -4.40
CA ASN A 28 -5.91 -9.47 -5.30
C ASN A 28 -7.25 -9.97 -4.70
N GLU A 29 -8.16 -9.04 -4.43
CA GLU A 29 -9.52 -9.28 -3.91
C GLU A 29 -10.46 -9.90 -4.94
N PHE A 30 -10.17 -9.71 -6.22
CA PHE A 30 -10.89 -10.29 -7.34
C PHE A 30 -10.47 -11.75 -7.55
N VAL A 31 -11.46 -12.61 -7.80
CA VAL A 31 -11.34 -14.05 -7.89
C VAL A 31 -11.60 -14.48 -9.32
N LEU A 32 -10.59 -15.10 -9.94
CA LEU A 32 -10.68 -15.69 -11.29
C LEU A 32 -11.88 -16.61 -11.41
N GLY A 33 -12.63 -16.47 -12.51
CA GLY A 33 -13.84 -17.24 -12.82
C GLY A 33 -15.10 -16.71 -12.13
N ARG A 34 -14.98 -16.15 -10.92
CA ARG A 34 -16.11 -15.50 -10.23
C ARG A 34 -16.31 -14.06 -10.69
N ASP A 35 -15.22 -13.29 -10.69
CA ASP A 35 -15.24 -11.85 -10.98
C ASP A 35 -14.74 -11.53 -12.40
N GLY A 36 -14.44 -12.57 -13.19
CA GLY A 36 -14.01 -12.45 -14.58
C GLY A 36 -12.82 -13.32 -14.96
N THR A 37 -12.36 -13.11 -16.18
CA THR A 37 -11.13 -13.67 -16.74
C THR A 37 -9.88 -13.07 -16.09
N ARG A 38 -8.72 -13.68 -16.32
CA ARG A 38 -7.43 -13.19 -15.81
C ARG A 38 -7.13 -11.72 -16.14
N PRO A 39 -7.23 -11.26 -17.40
CA PRO A 39 -7.00 -9.85 -17.69
C PRO A 39 -8.02 -8.94 -16.98
N GLU A 40 -9.29 -9.33 -16.91
CA GLU A 40 -10.34 -8.54 -16.26
C GLU A 40 -10.08 -8.36 -14.76
N VAL A 41 -9.76 -9.43 -14.03
CA VAL A 41 -9.49 -9.33 -12.58
C VAL A 41 -8.18 -8.60 -12.27
N ILE A 42 -7.22 -8.60 -13.19
CA ILE A 42 -5.97 -7.81 -13.05
C ILE A 42 -6.26 -6.33 -13.33
N ALA A 43 -7.05 -6.02 -14.34
CA ALA A 43 -7.47 -4.65 -14.65
C ALA A 43 -8.33 -4.06 -13.52
N ALA A 44 -9.28 -4.84 -13.00
CA ALA A 44 -10.09 -4.46 -11.84
C ALA A 44 -9.22 -4.21 -10.60
N PHE A 45 -8.24 -5.08 -10.37
CA PHE A 45 -7.26 -4.89 -9.31
C PHE A 45 -6.44 -3.61 -9.48
N GLU A 46 -5.93 -3.33 -10.68
CA GLU A 46 -5.20 -2.09 -10.95
C GLU A 46 -6.06 -0.86 -10.69
N ALA A 47 -7.31 -0.85 -11.14
CA ALA A 47 -8.24 0.26 -10.88
C ALA A 47 -8.50 0.45 -9.38
N ALA A 48 -8.78 -0.63 -8.66
CA ALA A 48 -9.01 -0.60 -7.21
C ALA A 48 -7.77 -0.10 -6.45
N GLU A 49 -6.59 -0.58 -6.80
CA GLU A 49 -5.35 -0.15 -6.15
C GLU A 49 -5.03 1.32 -6.44
N ARG A 50 -5.25 1.80 -7.67
CA ARG A 50 -5.13 3.23 -8.00
C ARG A 50 -6.09 4.10 -7.19
N ALA A 51 -7.34 3.64 -7.00
CA ALA A 51 -8.30 4.34 -6.14
C ALA A 51 -7.79 4.41 -4.69
N ARG A 52 -7.24 3.33 -4.14
CA ARG A 52 -6.62 3.33 -2.80
C ARG A 52 -5.44 4.30 -2.70
N LEU A 53 -4.61 4.39 -3.75
CA LEU A 53 -3.49 5.34 -3.78
C LEU A 53 -3.96 6.80 -3.85
N ALA A 54 -5.12 7.07 -4.45
CA ALA A 54 -5.72 8.40 -4.54
C ALA A 54 -6.53 8.80 -3.30
N ASP A 55 -6.82 7.86 -2.40
CA ASP A 55 -7.60 8.12 -1.21
C ASP A 55 -6.96 9.22 -0.33
N PRO A 56 -7.71 10.25 0.09
CA PRO A 56 -7.15 11.40 0.81
C PRO A 56 -6.74 11.08 2.25
N VAL A 57 -7.32 10.04 2.86
CA VAL A 57 -7.10 9.70 4.27
C VAL A 57 -6.01 8.64 4.41
N HIS A 58 -6.09 7.58 3.60
CA HIS A 58 -5.25 6.39 3.68
C HIS A 58 -4.25 6.27 2.53
N GLY A 59 -4.42 7.03 1.45
CA GLY A 59 -3.59 6.92 0.25
C GLY A 59 -2.13 7.27 0.50
N ALA A 60 -1.81 8.19 1.41
CA ALA A 60 -0.41 8.51 1.76
C ALA A 60 0.32 7.29 2.33
N ALA A 61 -0.28 6.60 3.29
CA ALA A 61 0.27 5.39 3.88
C ALA A 61 0.37 4.26 2.85
N ARG A 62 -0.64 4.11 1.97
CA ARG A 62 -0.61 3.10 0.91
C ARG A 62 0.48 3.37 -0.13
N ARG A 63 0.65 4.63 -0.57
CA ARG A 63 1.74 5.06 -1.47
C ARG A 63 3.10 4.75 -0.87
N ALA A 64 3.32 4.99 0.43
CA ALA A 64 4.58 4.66 1.09
C ALA A 64 4.88 3.14 1.03
N LYS A 65 3.88 2.29 1.31
CA LYS A 65 4.02 0.83 1.22
C LYS A 65 4.32 0.36 -0.21
N VAL A 66 3.61 0.88 -1.21
CA VAL A 66 3.83 0.52 -2.62
C VAL A 66 5.20 1.04 -3.10
N ARG A 67 5.60 2.25 -2.72
CA ARG A 67 6.93 2.78 -3.04
C ARG A 67 8.06 1.91 -2.48
N ALA A 68 7.90 1.38 -1.26
CA ALA A 68 8.87 0.47 -0.65
C ALA A 68 9.05 -0.86 -1.40
N MET A 69 8.13 -1.22 -2.30
CA MET A 69 8.26 -2.37 -3.19
C MET A 69 9.20 -2.12 -4.38
N TYR A 70 9.60 -0.88 -4.64
CA TYR A 70 10.51 -0.56 -5.72
C TYR A 70 11.87 -1.26 -5.54
N GLY A 71 12.30 -2.00 -6.57
CA GLY A 71 13.53 -2.80 -6.52
C GLY A 71 13.44 -4.07 -5.65
N ARG A 72 12.24 -4.44 -5.15
CA ARG A 72 12.02 -5.67 -4.38
C ARG A 72 11.56 -6.84 -5.26
N ARG A 73 11.63 -8.04 -4.70
CA ARG A 73 11.07 -9.26 -5.26
C ARG A 73 9.71 -9.52 -4.64
N LEU A 74 8.68 -9.58 -5.48
CA LEU A 74 7.30 -9.78 -5.07
C LEU A 74 6.89 -11.23 -5.30
N PHE A 75 6.27 -11.85 -4.31
CA PHE A 75 5.96 -13.28 -4.32
C PHE A 75 4.47 -13.55 -4.35
N CYS A 76 4.03 -14.29 -5.38
CA CYS A 76 2.65 -14.70 -5.56
C CYS A 76 2.55 -16.15 -6.04
N TRP A 77 1.38 -16.78 -5.88
CA TRP A 77 1.10 -18.12 -6.39
C TRP A 77 0.73 -18.16 -7.88
N CYS A 78 0.40 -17.00 -8.48
CA CYS A 78 -0.07 -16.90 -9.87
C CYS A 78 1.05 -16.91 -10.91
N HIS A 79 2.23 -16.38 -10.56
CA HIS A 79 3.38 -16.34 -11.46
C HIS A 79 3.81 -17.77 -11.85
N PRO A 80 4.15 -18.05 -13.12
CA PRO A 80 4.52 -17.13 -14.22
C PRO A 80 3.38 -16.61 -15.10
N LEU A 81 2.12 -16.99 -14.83
CA LEU A 81 1.00 -16.38 -15.54
C LEU A 81 0.85 -14.90 -15.15
N ALA A 82 0.15 -14.13 -15.98
CA ALA A 82 -0.16 -12.73 -15.67
C ALA A 82 -0.67 -12.59 -14.23
N CYS A 83 -0.06 -11.67 -13.48
CA CYS A 83 -0.18 -11.58 -12.04
C CYS A 83 -0.47 -10.14 -11.62
N HIS A 84 -1.18 -9.98 -10.51
CA HIS A 84 -1.38 -8.66 -9.91
C HIS A 84 -0.08 -8.06 -9.36
N GLY A 85 0.95 -8.88 -9.14
CA GLY A 85 2.30 -8.40 -8.82
C GLY A 85 2.90 -7.50 -9.91
N ASP A 86 2.52 -7.71 -11.17
CA ASP A 86 3.00 -6.87 -12.28
C ASP A 86 2.43 -5.44 -12.15
N VAL A 87 1.19 -5.32 -11.63
CA VAL A 87 0.57 -4.03 -11.30
C VAL A 87 1.37 -3.32 -10.21
N TYR A 88 1.76 -4.02 -9.14
CA TYR A 88 2.59 -3.41 -8.09
C TYR A 88 3.96 -2.96 -8.60
N ALA A 89 4.61 -3.76 -9.45
CA ALA A 89 5.88 -3.38 -10.06
C ALA A 89 5.74 -2.08 -10.90
N LYS A 90 4.65 -1.95 -11.66
CA LYS A 90 4.31 -0.74 -12.42
C LYS A 90 4.06 0.46 -11.49
N LEU A 91 3.15 0.33 -10.52
CA LEU A 91 2.79 1.41 -9.60
C LEU A 91 3.98 1.88 -8.74
N ALA A 92 4.82 0.96 -8.29
CA ALA A 92 6.03 1.31 -7.54
C ALA A 92 7.00 2.14 -8.38
N ALA A 93 7.17 1.81 -9.67
CA ALA A 93 8.00 2.59 -10.58
C ALA A 93 7.40 3.98 -10.86
N GLU A 94 6.09 4.07 -11.10
CA GLU A 94 5.38 5.35 -11.28
C GLU A 94 5.55 6.27 -10.05
N LEU A 95 5.43 5.74 -8.83
CA LEU A 95 5.56 6.50 -7.59
C LEU A 95 6.98 6.97 -7.27
N MET A 96 8.01 6.29 -7.80
CA MET A 96 9.40 6.74 -7.72
C MET A 96 9.65 7.87 -8.71
N ALA A 97 9.21 7.72 -9.96
CA ALA A 97 9.34 8.76 -10.98
C ALA A 97 8.60 10.05 -10.59
N ALA A 98 7.43 9.93 -9.98
CA ALA A 98 6.67 11.08 -9.49
C ALA A 98 7.34 11.79 -8.28
N GLY A 99 8.12 11.06 -7.47
CA GLY A 99 8.90 11.66 -6.38
C GLY A 99 10.10 12.46 -6.90
N GLU A 100 10.77 11.95 -7.93
CA GLU A 100 11.90 12.64 -8.58
C GLU A 100 11.48 13.92 -9.32
N ALA A 101 10.21 14.01 -9.76
CA ALA A 101 9.66 15.17 -10.46
C ALA A 101 9.04 16.24 -9.53
N GLY A 102 9.00 16.03 -8.20
CA GLY A 102 8.06 16.75 -7.33
C GLY A 102 8.52 17.05 -5.90
N GLU A 103 9.81 17.25 -5.64
CA GLU A 103 10.31 17.76 -4.35
C GLU A 103 11.00 19.13 -4.52
N ALA A 104 10.20 20.16 -4.79
CA ALA A 104 10.43 21.43 -4.12
C ALA A 104 9.81 21.27 -2.72
N GLU A 105 10.67 21.04 -1.74
CA GLU A 105 10.34 20.98 -0.31
C GLU A 105 9.32 22.08 0.05
N PRO A 106 8.11 21.76 0.55
CA PRO A 106 7.37 22.77 1.27
C PRO A 106 8.17 23.07 2.53
N ASN A 107 8.75 24.27 2.60
CA ASN A 107 9.31 24.84 3.83
C ASN A 107 8.20 24.93 4.88
N VAL A 108 7.93 23.82 5.56
CA VAL A 108 7.10 23.79 6.76
C VAL A 108 8.06 24.02 7.91
N ARG A 109 8.29 25.31 8.24
CA ARG A 109 8.59 25.68 9.62
C ARG A 109 7.51 25.01 10.48
N ALA A 110 7.91 24.05 11.31
CA ALA A 110 7.03 23.37 12.23
C ALA A 110 6.24 24.44 13.03
N PRO A 111 4.89 24.41 13.04
CA PRO A 111 4.17 25.16 14.05
C PRO A 111 4.30 24.41 15.38
N ASP A 112 4.71 25.14 16.41
CA ASP A 112 4.77 24.68 17.79
C ASP A 112 3.44 24.02 18.19
N ILE A 113 3.51 22.73 18.54
CA ILE A 113 2.37 21.94 18.97
C ILE A 113 2.01 22.28 20.43
N GLU A 114 1.35 23.42 20.62
CA GLU A 114 0.42 23.58 21.73
C GLU A 114 -1.02 23.44 21.24
N TYR A 115 -1.81 22.69 22.03
CA TYR A 115 -3.27 22.63 22.02
C TYR A 115 -3.87 21.73 20.91
N ILE A 116 -4.79 20.77 21.12
CA ILE A 116 -5.85 20.64 22.13
C ILE A 116 -6.43 19.21 22.08
N TRP A 117 -6.49 18.49 23.20
CA TRP A 117 -7.56 17.50 23.43
C TRP A 117 -8.21 17.81 24.78
N ARG A 118 -9.29 18.59 24.72
CA ARG A 118 -10.20 18.78 25.85
C ARG A 118 -11.55 18.21 25.45
N SER A 119 -11.91 17.07 26.04
CA SER A 119 -13.22 16.84 26.65
C SER A 119 -13.33 15.41 27.20
N GLY A 120 -13.68 15.31 28.48
CA GLY A 120 -14.43 14.17 28.99
C GLY A 120 -13.89 13.52 30.26
N LYS A 121 -14.20 14.11 31.43
CA LYS A 121 -14.72 13.37 32.60
C LYS A 121 -15.17 14.33 33.71
N ARG A 122 -16.47 14.28 34.06
CA ARG A 122 -17.02 14.80 35.32
C ARG A 122 -16.70 13.79 36.42
N ALA A 123 -16.22 14.25 37.56
CA ALA A 123 -16.21 13.48 38.80
C ALA A 123 -16.60 14.39 39.97
N THR A 124 -17.58 13.92 40.72
CA THR A 124 -18.15 14.48 41.95
C THR A 124 -17.22 14.25 43.14
N THR A 125 -17.12 15.19 44.08
CA THR A 125 -16.99 14.86 45.52
C THR A 125 -17.48 15.99 46.42
N LYS A 126 -18.41 15.62 47.30
CA LYS A 126 -18.66 16.16 48.65
C LYS A 126 -17.36 16.52 49.38
N SER A 127 -17.36 17.62 50.13
CA SER A 127 -16.69 17.65 51.43
C SER A 127 -17.51 18.50 52.39
N GLY A 128 -17.75 17.93 53.57
CA GLY A 128 -18.39 18.57 54.70
C GLY A 128 -17.43 18.62 55.89
N LYS A 129 -17.78 19.55 56.78
CA LYS A 129 -17.26 19.85 58.12
C LYS A 129 -15.88 20.47 58.19
#